data_AF-A0AAJ6F047-F1
#
_entry.id   AF-A0AAJ6F047-F1
#
_cell.length_a   1.000
_cell.length_b   1.000
_cell.length_c   1.000
_cell.angle_alpha   90.00
_cell.angle_beta   90.00
_cell.angle_gamma   90.00
#
_symmetry.space_group_name_H-M   'P 1'
#
loop_
_entity.id
_entity.type
_entity.pdbx_description
1 polymer ?
#
loop_
_entity_poly.entity_id
_entity_poly.type
_entity_poly.pdbx_seq_one_letter_code
_entity_poly.pdbx_strand_id
1 'polypeptide(L)'
;MPFYHTAGNKSVVRSIELADRLCTFVPIKDARIYFALSGSEANDFLAKFTRFANAASGKPSKMKIISRVNSYHGATLAATSMTGIATAYALFGPPLPGFLHTDEPNFYTPYRANQGRISLLASPGILRPSSNARASDTIAAFITEPATGGVA
;
A
#
# COMPACT_ATOMS: atom_id res chain seq x y z
N MET A 1 -20.20 18.31 24.21
CA MET A 1 -19.85 17.95 22.81
C MET A 1 -19.56 16.45 22.76
N PRO A 2 -20.28 15.64 21.98
CA PRO A 2 -20.12 14.18 21.98
C PRO A 2 -18.89 13.67 21.21
N PHE A 3 -18.09 14.56 20.62
CA PHE A 3 -16.86 14.23 19.88
C PHE A 3 -15.77 15.26 20.18
N TYR A 4 -14.52 14.80 20.21
CA TYR A 4 -13.34 15.65 20.28
C TYR A 4 -12.18 15.03 19.49
N HIS A 5 -11.37 15.86 18.85
CA HIS A 5 -10.27 15.39 18.02
C HIS A 5 -9.06 14.91 18.85
N THR A 6 -8.22 14.08 18.26
CA THR A 6 -6.98 13.57 18.88
C THR A 6 -5.72 14.31 18.44
N ALA A 7 -5.85 15.36 17.62
CA ALA A 7 -4.71 16.18 17.17
C ALA A 7 -3.99 16.93 18.32
N GLY A 8 -2.66 17.05 18.21
CA GLY A 8 -1.83 17.74 19.20
C GLY A 8 -1.79 17.02 20.55
N ASN A 9 -1.46 15.73 20.52
CA ASN A 9 -1.33 14.82 21.66
C ASN A 9 -2.57 14.75 22.57
N LYS A 10 -3.76 14.97 22.01
CA LYS A 10 -5.03 14.78 22.72
C LYS A 10 -5.49 13.35 22.51
N SER A 11 -6.18 12.82 23.51
CA SER A 11 -6.74 11.48 23.42
C SER A 11 -8.05 11.39 24.19
N VAL A 12 -8.77 10.31 23.95
CA VAL A 12 -9.96 9.92 24.71
C VAL A 12 -9.74 8.52 25.26
N VAL A 13 -10.24 8.27 26.47
CA VAL A 13 -10.00 7.01 27.20
C VAL A 13 -10.34 5.78 26.36
N ARG A 14 -11.45 5.82 25.61
CA ARG A 14 -11.88 4.71 24.75
C ARG A 14 -10.91 4.38 23.62
N SER A 15 -10.24 5.38 23.05
CA SER A 15 -9.25 5.16 22.00
C SER A 15 -7.96 4.56 22.56
N ILE A 16 -7.58 4.93 23.79
CA ILE A 16 -6.44 4.34 24.49
C ILE A 16 -6.73 2.86 24.82
N GLU A 17 -7.86 2.60 25.46
CA GLU A 17 -8.28 1.22 25.80
C GLU A 17 -8.36 0.32 24.56
N LEU A 18 -8.91 0.85 23.46
CA LEU A 18 -8.98 0.11 22.20
C LEU A 18 -7.59 -0.14 21.61
N ALA A 19 -6.70 0.85 21.62
CA ALA A 19 -5.34 0.69 21.13
C ALA A 19 -4.56 -0.35 21.94
N ASP A 20 -4.61 -0.28 23.28
CA ASP A 20 -3.96 -1.22 24.17
C ASP A 20 -4.47 -2.65 23.96
N ARG A 21 -5.79 -2.80 23.81
CA ARG A 21 -6.41 -4.10 23.53
C ARG A 21 -6.01 -4.64 22.16
N LEU A 22 -5.94 -3.80 21.12
CA LEU A 22 -5.50 -4.24 19.80
C LEU A 22 -4.02 -4.67 19.80
N CYS A 23 -3.16 -3.98 20.56
CA CYS A 23 -1.76 -4.33 20.70
C CYS A 23 -1.54 -5.74 21.27
N THR A 24 -2.48 -6.32 22.05
CA THR A 24 -2.35 -7.70 22.54
C THR A 24 -2.60 -8.77 21.47
N PHE A 25 -3.26 -8.41 20.35
CA PHE A 25 -3.53 -9.32 19.23
C PHE A 25 -2.51 -9.23 18.10
N VAL A 26 -1.80 -8.11 17.98
CA VAL A 26 -0.86 -7.88 16.88
C VAL A 26 0.48 -8.56 17.18
N PRO A 27 1.03 -9.39 16.27
CA PRO A 27 2.31 -10.07 16.47
C PRO A 27 3.51 -9.12 16.21
N ILE A 28 3.48 -7.92 16.78
CA ILE A 28 4.53 -6.90 16.65
C ILE A 28 4.86 -6.39 18.05
N LYS A 29 6.13 -6.52 18.45
CA LYS A 29 6.61 -5.95 19.72
C LYS A 29 6.46 -4.42 19.68
N ASP A 30 5.95 -3.86 20.78
CA ASP A 30 5.76 -2.41 20.95
C ASP A 30 4.90 -1.76 19.84
N ALA A 31 3.88 -2.50 19.36
CA ALA A 31 2.95 -2.01 18.35
C ALA A 31 2.34 -0.65 18.71
N ARG A 32 2.06 0.13 17.69
CA ARG A 32 1.36 1.42 17.77
C ARG A 32 0.19 1.39 16.79
N ILE A 33 -0.97 1.85 17.24
CA ILE A 33 -2.21 1.81 16.47
C ILE A 33 -2.51 3.22 15.94
N TYR A 34 -2.72 3.31 14.62
CA TYR A 34 -3.31 4.47 13.97
C TYR A 34 -4.75 4.12 13.57
N PHE A 35 -5.70 4.97 13.93
CA PHE A 35 -7.11 4.75 13.58
C PHE A 35 -7.48 5.50 12.30
N ALA A 36 -8.17 4.79 11.42
CA ALA A 36 -8.82 5.31 10.22
C ALA A 36 -10.29 4.86 10.21
N LEU A 37 -11.15 5.50 9.42
CA LEU A 37 -12.57 5.14 9.31
C LEU A 37 -12.84 4.09 8.23
N SER A 38 -11.86 3.84 7.35
CA SER A 38 -11.95 2.81 6.32
C SER A 38 -10.60 2.13 6.06
N GLY A 39 -10.64 0.97 5.39
CA GLY A 39 -9.43 0.30 4.90
C GLY A 39 -8.66 1.14 3.87
N SER A 40 -9.36 1.91 3.03
CA SER A 40 -8.75 2.82 2.06
C SER A 40 -7.90 3.90 2.75
N GLU A 41 -8.44 4.55 3.78
CA GLU A 41 -7.73 5.55 4.56
C GLU A 41 -6.56 4.96 5.35
N ALA A 42 -6.71 3.73 5.86
CA ALA A 42 -5.62 3.01 6.52
C ALA A 42 -4.46 2.75 5.54
N ASN A 43 -4.78 2.38 4.29
CA ASN A 43 -3.78 2.14 3.24
C ASN A 43 -3.14 3.43 2.72
N ASP A 44 -3.88 4.54 2.61
CA ASP A 44 -3.32 5.86 2.31
C ASP A 44 -2.33 6.30 3.39
N PHE A 45 -2.69 6.10 4.68
CA PHE A 45 -1.78 6.35 5.79
C PHE A 45 -0.53 5.46 5.71
N LEU A 46 -0.69 4.16 5.44
CA LEU A 46 0.42 3.22 5.29
C LEU A 46 1.40 3.65 4.17
N ALA A 47 0.89 4.05 3.01
CA ALA A 47 1.70 4.53 1.90
C ALA A 47 2.50 5.79 2.29
N LYS A 48 1.85 6.75 2.95
CA LYS A 48 2.49 7.97 3.46
C LYS A 48 3.54 7.66 4.53
N PHE A 49 3.19 6.82 5.51
CA PHE A 49 4.05 6.47 6.63
C PHE A 49 5.30 5.70 6.17
N THR A 50 5.15 4.77 5.22
CA THR A 50 6.27 4.02 4.64
C THR A 50 7.27 4.96 3.95
N ARG A 51 6.78 5.89 3.13
CA ARG A 51 7.63 6.90 2.47
C ARG A 51 8.32 7.81 3.49
N PHE A 52 7.59 8.26 4.50
CA PHE A 52 8.14 9.05 5.61
C PHE A 52 9.24 8.29 6.35
N ALA A 53 9.00 7.04 6.74
CA ALA A 53 9.97 6.21 7.46
C ALA A 53 11.25 6.00 6.65
N ASN A 54 11.14 5.78 5.33
CA ASN A 54 12.30 5.68 4.46
C ASN A 54 13.09 6.99 4.37
N ALA A 55 12.41 8.13 4.20
CA ALA A 55 13.05 9.44 4.18
C ALA A 55 13.76 9.75 5.51
N ALA A 56 13.09 9.51 6.64
CA ALA A 56 13.65 9.67 7.98
C ALA A 56 14.86 8.74 8.23
N SER A 57 14.91 7.59 7.55
CA SER A 57 16.03 6.64 7.60
C SER A 57 17.13 6.93 6.57
N GLY A 58 17.14 8.12 5.95
CA GLY A 58 18.16 8.51 4.97
C GLY A 58 18.03 7.87 3.59
N LYS A 59 16.87 7.28 3.27
CA LYS A 59 16.59 6.59 1.99
C LYS A 59 15.42 7.25 1.25
N PRO A 60 15.46 8.57 0.96
CA PRO A 60 14.32 9.30 0.39
C PRO A 60 13.90 8.81 -1.00
N SER A 61 14.79 8.15 -1.75
CA SER A 61 14.46 7.57 -3.06
C SER A 61 13.55 6.33 -2.98
N LYS A 62 13.42 5.70 -1.80
CA LYS A 62 12.58 4.52 -1.58
C LYS A 62 11.12 4.90 -1.44
N MET A 63 10.47 5.14 -2.58
CA MET A 63 9.10 5.63 -2.66
C MET A 63 8.10 4.67 -3.32
N LYS A 64 8.59 3.68 -4.09
CA LYS A 64 7.73 2.84 -4.92
C LYS A 64 7.07 1.73 -4.11
N ILE A 65 5.78 1.53 -4.29
CA ILE A 65 5.01 0.48 -3.62
C ILE A 65 4.58 -0.53 -4.68
N ILE A 66 4.83 -1.81 -4.40
CA ILE A 66 4.44 -2.91 -5.27
C ILE A 66 3.22 -3.60 -4.66
N SER A 67 2.17 -3.80 -5.45
CA SER A 67 1.01 -4.66 -5.16
C SER A 67 0.86 -5.68 -6.28
N ARG A 68 -0.27 -6.39 -6.36
CA ARG A 68 -0.49 -7.47 -7.32
C ARG A 68 -1.61 -7.13 -8.29
N VAL A 69 -1.57 -7.70 -9.49
CA VAL A 69 -2.76 -7.78 -10.34
C VAL A 69 -3.87 -8.50 -9.56
N ASN A 70 -5.12 -8.06 -9.73
CA ASN A 70 -6.32 -8.54 -9.04
C ASN A 70 -6.35 -8.36 -7.50
N SER A 71 -5.41 -7.64 -6.87
CA SER A 71 -5.53 -7.30 -5.44
C SER A 71 -6.44 -6.10 -5.21
N TYR A 72 -7.12 -6.07 -4.06
CA TYR A 72 -7.95 -4.92 -3.66
C TYR A 72 -7.40 -4.25 -2.41
N HIS A 73 -7.07 -2.96 -2.53
CA HIS A 73 -6.48 -2.18 -1.45
C HIS A 73 -7.26 -0.89 -1.14
N GLY A 74 -8.45 -0.72 -1.71
CA GLY A 74 -9.37 0.37 -1.40
C GLY A 74 -9.66 1.29 -2.60
N ALA A 75 -10.29 2.42 -2.29
CA ALA A 75 -10.94 3.31 -3.26
C ALA A 75 -10.52 4.79 -3.21
N THR A 76 -9.65 5.20 -2.26
CA THR A 76 -8.99 6.52 -2.28
C THR A 76 -7.88 6.55 -3.34
N LEU A 77 -7.37 7.71 -3.74
CA LEU A 77 -6.43 7.78 -4.89
C LEU A 77 -5.18 6.90 -4.73
N ALA A 78 -4.54 6.87 -3.55
CA ALA A 78 -3.38 6.02 -3.32
C ALA A 78 -3.77 4.55 -3.13
N ALA A 79 -4.82 4.27 -2.36
CA ALA A 79 -5.40 2.93 -2.21
C ALA A 79 -5.81 2.29 -3.56
N THR A 80 -6.53 3.01 -4.40
CA THR A 80 -6.92 2.59 -5.76
C THR A 80 -5.69 2.37 -6.64
N SER A 81 -4.62 3.17 -6.45
CA SER A 81 -3.36 2.94 -7.18
C SER A 81 -2.65 1.66 -6.74
N MET A 82 -2.92 1.17 -5.53
CA MET A 82 -2.47 -0.14 -5.05
C MET A 82 -3.43 -1.27 -5.45
N THR A 83 -4.70 -0.97 -5.76
CA THR A 83 -5.68 -1.94 -6.26
C THR A 83 -5.32 -2.36 -7.69
N GLY A 84 -5.08 -3.65 -7.90
CA GLY A 84 -4.73 -4.25 -9.19
C GLY A 84 -5.92 -4.70 -10.04
N ILE A 85 -7.13 -4.25 -9.71
CA ILE A 85 -8.36 -4.51 -10.48
C ILE A 85 -8.54 -3.38 -11.49
N ALA A 86 -8.39 -3.68 -12.78
CA ALA A 86 -8.38 -2.66 -13.84
C ALA A 86 -9.65 -1.77 -13.87
N THR A 87 -10.81 -2.36 -13.56
CA THR A 87 -12.09 -1.63 -13.53
C THR A 87 -12.18 -0.63 -12.39
N ALA A 88 -11.39 -0.78 -11.32
CA ALA A 88 -11.39 0.13 -10.17
C ALA A 88 -10.80 1.51 -10.50
N TYR A 89 -9.93 1.60 -11.50
CA TYR A 89 -9.29 2.86 -11.91
C TYR A 89 -9.60 3.28 -13.36
N ALA A 90 -10.33 2.46 -14.13
CA ALA A 90 -10.66 2.72 -15.54
C ALA A 90 -11.28 4.10 -15.80
N LEU A 91 -12.08 4.62 -14.87
CA LEU A 91 -12.77 5.92 -15.01
C LEU A 91 -12.00 7.11 -14.41
N PHE A 92 -10.93 6.86 -13.66
CA PHE A 92 -10.19 7.90 -12.93
C PHE A 92 -8.74 8.06 -13.40
N GLY A 93 -8.31 7.21 -14.33
CA GLY A 93 -6.97 7.22 -14.89
C GLY A 93 -6.08 6.10 -14.34
N PRO A 94 -4.87 5.94 -14.89
CA PRO A 94 -3.95 4.89 -14.42
C PRO A 94 -3.52 5.14 -12.96
N PRO A 95 -2.97 4.12 -12.28
CA PRO A 95 -2.35 4.27 -10.97
C PRO A 95 -1.36 5.44 -10.92
N LEU A 96 -1.31 6.14 -9.78
CA LEU A 96 -0.40 7.26 -9.56
C LEU A 96 1.07 6.83 -9.73
N PRO A 97 1.98 7.77 -10.05
CA PRO A 97 3.40 7.47 -10.13
C PRO A 97 3.96 6.82 -8.85
N GLY A 98 4.72 5.75 -9.04
CA GLY A 98 5.36 5.01 -7.95
C GLY A 98 4.50 3.89 -7.34
N PHE A 99 3.31 3.60 -7.89
CA PHE A 99 2.58 2.38 -7.59
C PHE A 99 2.74 1.39 -8.76
N LEU A 100 3.14 0.17 -8.45
CA LEU A 100 3.49 -0.87 -9.42
C LEU A 100 2.71 -2.15 -9.12
N HIS A 101 2.33 -2.89 -10.14
CA HIS A 101 1.69 -4.20 -10.00
C HIS A 101 2.61 -5.31 -10.49
N THR A 102 2.69 -6.41 -9.73
CA THR A 102 3.29 -7.68 -10.16
C THR A 102 2.20 -8.73 -10.38
N ASP A 103 2.57 -9.85 -11.01
CA ASP A 103 1.67 -10.96 -11.27
C ASP A 103 1.02 -11.52 -9.98
N GLU A 104 -0.20 -12.04 -10.12
CA GLU A 104 -0.93 -12.73 -9.04
C GLU A 104 -0.46 -14.18 -8.90
N PRO A 105 -0.25 -14.71 -7.68
CA PRO A 105 0.01 -16.13 -7.44
C PRO A 105 -1.29 -16.96 -7.57
N ASN A 106 -1.88 -17.01 -8.76
CA ASN A 106 -3.10 -17.79 -9.02
C ASN A 106 -2.74 -19.23 -9.44
N PHE A 107 -3.11 -20.21 -8.61
CA PHE A 107 -2.84 -21.63 -8.88
C PHE A 107 -3.67 -22.20 -10.04
N TYR A 108 -4.92 -21.76 -10.20
CA TYR A 108 -5.86 -22.30 -11.20
C TYR A 108 -5.64 -21.68 -12.58
N THR A 109 -5.25 -20.42 -12.59
CA THR A 109 -4.86 -19.69 -13.80
C THR A 109 -3.40 -19.30 -13.67
N PRO A 110 -2.46 -20.27 -13.72
CA PRO A 110 -1.04 -19.92 -13.69
C PRO A 110 -0.78 -19.03 -14.89
N TYR A 111 -0.27 -17.83 -14.62
CA TYR A 111 0.06 -16.84 -15.64
C TYR A 111 0.89 -17.53 -16.73
N ARG A 112 0.33 -17.64 -17.95
CA ARG A 112 1.06 -18.21 -19.08
C ARG A 112 2.17 -17.24 -19.44
N ALA A 113 3.39 -17.60 -19.05
CA ALA A 113 4.63 -16.93 -19.39
C ALA A 113 4.86 -16.92 -20.91
N ASN A 114 4.15 -16.06 -21.62
CA ASN A 114 4.41 -15.71 -23.02
C ASN A 114 4.32 -14.19 -23.28
N GLN A 115 4.25 -13.38 -22.22
CA GLN A 115 4.49 -11.93 -22.27
C GLN A 115 5.43 -11.60 -21.12
N GLY A 116 6.71 -11.40 -21.46
CA GLY A 116 7.84 -11.48 -20.54
C GLY A 116 7.78 -10.61 -19.29
N ARG A 117 8.48 -11.11 -18.25
CA ARG A 117 9.10 -10.38 -17.13
C ARG A 117 8.20 -9.30 -16.49
N ILE A 118 7.58 -9.60 -15.34
CA ILE A 118 6.96 -8.61 -14.43
C ILE A 118 6.10 -7.64 -15.24
N SER A 119 4.81 -7.92 -15.43
CA SER A 119 3.94 -6.97 -16.13
C SER A 119 3.84 -5.68 -15.31
N LEU A 120 4.80 -4.78 -15.53
CA LEU A 120 4.83 -3.37 -15.20
C LEU A 120 3.78 -2.69 -16.09
N LEU A 121 2.55 -3.14 -15.96
CA LEU A 121 1.44 -2.63 -16.75
C LEU A 121 1.21 -1.19 -16.32
N ALA A 122 1.55 -0.31 -17.28
CA ALA A 122 1.19 1.10 -17.39
C ALA A 122 2.03 2.14 -16.63
N SER A 123 3.32 2.24 -16.94
CA SER A 123 3.92 3.56 -17.27
C SER A 123 5.29 3.40 -17.94
N PRO A 124 5.40 3.63 -19.27
CA PRO A 124 6.65 3.52 -20.02
C PRO A 124 7.79 4.46 -19.57
N GLY A 125 7.55 5.35 -18.59
CA GLY A 125 8.51 6.38 -18.14
C GLY A 125 9.07 6.24 -16.72
N ILE A 126 8.59 5.32 -15.87
CA ILE A 126 8.86 5.38 -14.40
C ILE A 126 9.97 4.41 -13.91
N LEU A 127 10.47 3.55 -14.80
CA LEU A 127 11.51 2.56 -14.49
C LEU A 127 12.74 2.66 -15.37
N ARG A 128 13.23 3.89 -15.55
CA ARG A 128 14.68 4.06 -15.71
C ARG A 128 15.25 4.41 -14.34
N PRO A 129 15.82 3.44 -13.60
CA PRO A 129 16.83 3.80 -12.62
C PRO A 129 17.85 4.72 -13.30
N SER A 130 18.34 5.74 -12.61
CA SER A 130 19.60 6.37 -13.02
C SER A 130 20.65 5.26 -13.19
N SER A 131 21.59 5.43 -14.11
CA SER A 131 22.52 4.39 -14.58
C SER A 131 23.33 3.67 -13.48
N ASN A 132 23.27 4.13 -12.24
CA ASN A 132 23.97 3.57 -11.08
C ASN A 132 23.06 3.05 -9.95
N ALA A 133 21.74 3.19 -10.02
CA ALA A 133 20.82 2.78 -8.95
C ALA A 133 20.21 1.39 -9.21
N ARG A 134 20.23 0.50 -8.21
CA ARG A 134 19.50 -0.78 -8.31
C ARG A 134 18.00 -0.50 -8.16
N ALA A 135 17.17 -1.31 -8.81
CA ALA A 135 15.71 -1.19 -8.67
C ALA A 135 15.26 -1.22 -7.19
N SER A 136 15.94 -2.03 -6.36
CA SER A 136 15.76 -2.13 -4.91
C SER A 136 15.93 -0.82 -4.14
N ASP A 137 16.68 0.13 -4.68
CA ASP A 137 16.99 1.41 -4.03
C ASP A 137 15.82 2.38 -4.14
N THR A 138 14.79 2.02 -4.92
CA THR A 138 13.58 2.82 -5.13
C THR A 138 12.31 2.16 -4.59
N ILE A 139 12.35 0.87 -4.25
CA ILE A 139 11.19 0.15 -3.68
C ILE A 139 11.11 0.41 -2.18
N ALA A 140 9.94 0.87 -1.75
CA ALA A 140 9.59 1.19 -0.38
C ALA A 140 8.94 0.00 0.34
N ALA A 141 7.99 -0.66 -0.31
CA ALA A 141 7.21 -1.75 0.27
C ALA A 141 6.58 -2.65 -0.80
N PHE A 142 6.20 -3.86 -0.36
CA PHE A 142 5.29 -4.76 -1.04
C PHE A 142 4.04 -4.91 -0.17
N ILE A 143 2.85 -4.68 -0.74
CA ILE A 143 1.56 -4.82 -0.05
C ILE A 143 0.77 -5.98 -0.67
N THR A 144 0.19 -6.82 0.19
CA THR A 144 -0.61 -7.96 -0.24
C THR A 144 -1.64 -8.33 0.81
N GLU A 145 -2.78 -8.83 0.35
CA GLU A 145 -3.71 -9.58 1.19
C GLU A 145 -3.14 -10.99 1.45
N PRO A 146 -3.34 -11.59 2.63
CA PRO A 146 -2.96 -13.00 2.88
C PRO A 146 -3.73 -13.97 1.97
N ALA A 147 -5.00 -13.67 1.72
CA ALA A 147 -5.86 -14.32 0.74
C ALA A 147 -6.62 -13.23 -0.02
N THR A 148 -6.60 -13.28 -1.35
CA THR A 148 -7.23 -12.26 -2.19
C THR A 148 -8.75 -12.36 -2.07
N GLY A 149 -9.43 -11.29 -1.63
CA GLY A 149 -10.89 -11.27 -1.54
C GLY A 149 -11.58 -10.87 -2.85
N GLY A 150 -10.90 -10.05 -3.67
CA GLY A 150 -11.40 -9.61 -4.97
C GLY A 150 -11.15 -10.65 -6.04
N VAL A 151 -12.20 -11.30 -6.51
CA VAL A 151 -12.20 -12.01 -7.79
C VAL A 151 -12.95 -11.14 -8.79
N ALA A 152 -12.29 -10.77 -9.88
CA ALA A 152 -12.93 -10.24 -11.07
C ALA A 152 -13.34 -11.40 -11.98
#